data_AF-A0A0L0FSW5-F1
#
_entry.id   AF-A0A0L0FSW5-F1
#
_cell.length_a   1.000
_cell.length_b   1.000
_cell.length_c   1.000
_cell.angle_alpha   90.00
_cell.angle_beta   90.00
_cell.angle_gamma   90.00
#
_symmetry.space_group_name_H-M   'P 1'
#
loop_
_entity.id
_entity.type
_entity.pdbx_description
1 polymer ?
#
loop_
_entity_poly.entity_id
_entity_poly.type
_entity_poly.pdbx_seq_one_letter_code
_entity_poly.pdbx_strand_id
1 'polypeptide(L)'
;SVFQDTYLNGILECLSKTNHFEECYMFMQGWWSIKNSSINPDNYEVVELFRLIKTHIIGTDCSMRINISYQLREAVLMEYRDVTENGKATTQLYTLLGDVADELKMTLREHIVVVFNQERVVVHCQRVTALLRVGLVIGRDV
;
A
#
# COMPACT_ATOMS: atom_id res chain seq x y z
N SER A 1 -7.28 7.12 5.73
CA SER A 1 -6.93 6.05 4.76
C SER A 1 -7.42 4.72 5.31
N VAL A 2 -7.85 3.75 4.48
CA VAL A 2 -8.27 2.42 5.01
C VAL A 2 -7.10 1.72 5.72
N PHE A 3 -5.87 1.99 5.31
CA PHE A 3 -4.65 1.50 5.96
C PHE A 3 -4.38 2.08 7.35
N GLN A 4 -5.11 3.13 7.77
CA GLN A 4 -5.00 3.70 9.13
C GLN A 4 -6.02 3.10 10.12
N ASP A 5 -7.10 2.51 9.61
CA ASP A 5 -8.12 1.90 10.43
C ASP A 5 -7.71 0.46 10.74
N THR A 6 -7.31 0.19 11.98
CA THR A 6 -6.77 -1.12 12.39
C THR A 6 -7.76 -2.27 12.16
N TYR A 7 -9.07 -2.01 12.26
CA TYR A 7 -10.09 -3.02 12.04
C TYR A 7 -10.26 -3.32 10.55
N LEU A 8 -10.42 -2.28 9.72
CA LEU A 8 -10.57 -2.44 8.27
C LEU A 8 -9.28 -2.99 7.63
N ASN A 9 -8.12 -2.57 8.12
CA ASN A 9 -6.82 -3.06 7.65
C ASN A 9 -6.67 -4.57 7.93
N GLY A 10 -7.02 -5.04 9.12
CA GLY A 10 -6.98 -6.47 9.44
C GLY A 10 -7.95 -7.32 8.59
N ILE A 11 -9.12 -6.77 8.26
CA ILE A 11 -10.06 -7.43 7.35
C ILE A 11 -9.51 -7.48 5.92
N LEU A 12 -8.93 -6.38 5.44
CA LEU A 12 -8.34 -6.34 4.10
C LEU A 12 -7.17 -7.29 3.96
N GLU A 13 -6.29 -7.40 4.97
CA GLU A 13 -5.18 -8.35 4.97
C GLU A 13 -5.67 -9.81 4.88
N CYS A 14 -6.70 -10.15 5.65
CA CYS A 14 -7.29 -11.49 5.61
C CYS A 14 -7.92 -11.80 4.24
N LEU A 15 -8.58 -10.79 3.64
CA LEU A 15 -9.24 -10.95 2.35
C LEU A 15 -8.26 -10.93 1.18
N SER A 16 -7.15 -10.20 1.29
CA SER A 16 -6.11 -10.19 0.25
C SER A 16 -5.49 -11.58 0.07
N LYS A 17 -5.29 -12.30 1.16
CA LYS A 17 -4.86 -13.71 1.16
C LYS A 17 -5.90 -14.63 0.52
N THR A 18 -7.18 -14.46 0.89
CA THR A 18 -8.28 -15.33 0.45
C THR A 18 -8.65 -15.14 -1.02
N ASN A 19 -8.60 -13.89 -1.49
CA ASN A 19 -9.01 -13.50 -2.84
C ASN A 19 -7.81 -13.30 -3.78
N HIS A 20 -6.61 -13.72 -3.36
CA HIS A 20 -5.39 -13.75 -4.17
C HIS A 20 -4.99 -12.37 -4.75
N PHE A 21 -4.99 -11.33 -3.91
CA PHE A 21 -4.46 -9.99 -4.23
C PHE A 21 -3.49 -9.46 -3.15
N GLU A 22 -2.93 -10.36 -2.35
CA GLU A 22 -2.03 -10.04 -1.23
C GLU A 22 -0.82 -9.23 -1.67
N GLU A 23 -0.24 -9.55 -2.81
CA GLU A 23 0.91 -8.85 -3.38
C GLU A 23 0.59 -7.37 -3.65
N CYS A 24 -0.59 -7.08 -4.18
CA CYS A 24 -1.05 -5.72 -4.44
C CYS A 24 -1.34 -4.97 -3.13
N TYR A 25 -2.00 -5.64 -2.18
CA TYR A 25 -2.31 -5.07 -0.87
C TYR A 25 -1.05 -4.71 -0.09
N MET A 26 -0.09 -5.64 0.00
CA MET A 26 1.16 -5.48 0.74
C MET A 26 2.05 -4.39 0.13
N PHE A 27 2.11 -4.30 -1.21
CA PHE A 27 2.78 -3.19 -1.87
C PHE A 27 2.17 -1.84 -1.48
N MET A 28 0.84 -1.71 -1.57
CA MET A 28 0.15 -0.45 -1.28
C MET A 28 0.26 -0.03 0.18
N GLN A 29 0.21 -0.99 1.10
CA GLN A 29 0.43 -0.74 2.53
C GLN A 29 1.86 -0.24 2.79
N GLY A 30 2.86 -0.90 2.20
CA GLY A 30 4.27 -0.50 2.31
C GLY A 30 4.53 0.89 1.72
N TRP A 31 4.04 1.13 0.50
CA TRP A 31 4.15 2.43 -0.16
C TRP A 31 3.47 3.55 0.64
N TRP A 32 2.27 3.30 1.16
CA TRP A 32 1.56 4.25 2.01
C TRP A 32 2.34 4.57 3.29
N SER A 33 2.97 3.57 3.91
CA SER A 33 3.80 3.75 5.09
C SER A 33 5.03 4.61 4.81
N ILE A 34 5.75 4.35 3.70
CA ILE A 34 6.94 5.12 3.29
C ILE A 34 6.54 6.57 3.03
N LYS A 35 5.52 6.80 2.19
CA LYS A 35 5.06 8.13 1.79
C LYS A 35 4.61 9.01 2.96
N ASN A 36 4.07 8.43 4.03
CA ASN A 36 3.55 9.17 5.18
C ASN A 36 4.46 9.08 6.41
N SER A 37 5.66 8.49 6.27
CA SER A 37 6.62 8.46 7.36
C SER A 37 7.17 9.87 7.61
N SER A 38 7.11 10.32 8.86
CA SER A 38 7.69 11.60 9.31
C SER A 38 9.14 11.45 9.80
N ILE A 39 9.77 10.30 9.53
CA ILE A 39 11.10 9.94 9.99
C ILE A 39 12.12 10.49 8.98
N ASN A 40 13.05 11.32 9.44
CA ASN A 40 14.17 11.88 8.65
C ASN A 40 14.96 10.76 7.91
N PRO A 41 15.38 10.96 6.65
CA PRO A 41 14.85 10.15 5.55
C PRO A 41 15.93 9.31 4.81
N ASP A 42 17.22 9.63 4.96
CA ASP A 42 18.15 9.19 3.91
C ASP A 42 18.54 7.71 3.94
N ASN A 43 18.50 7.03 5.10
CA ASN A 43 18.91 5.62 5.19
C ASN A 43 17.76 4.65 5.45
N TYR A 44 16.85 4.97 6.37
CA TYR A 44 15.72 4.08 6.68
C TYR A 44 14.72 4.02 5.52
N GLU A 45 14.42 5.17 4.92
CA GLU A 45 13.47 5.27 3.82
C GLU A 45 14.02 4.55 2.58
N VAL A 46 15.31 4.71 2.27
CA VAL A 46 15.99 4.01 1.17
C VAL A 46 15.97 2.49 1.38
N VAL A 47 16.19 2.02 2.61
CA VAL A 47 16.12 0.58 2.92
C VAL A 47 14.71 0.02 2.71
N GLU A 48 13.67 0.74 3.17
CA GLU A 48 12.29 0.30 2.99
C GLU A 48 11.85 0.37 1.51
N LEU A 49 12.28 1.39 0.76
CA LEU A 49 12.08 1.46 -0.69
C LEU A 49 12.71 0.27 -1.41
N PHE A 50 13.95 -0.06 -1.06
CA PHE A 50 14.67 -1.19 -1.65
C PHE A 50 13.99 -2.50 -1.34
N ARG A 51 13.51 -2.68 -0.11
CA ARG A 51 12.73 -3.85 0.29
C ARG A 51 11.45 -3.95 -0.54
N LEU A 52 10.71 -2.85 -0.66
CA LEU A 52 9.47 -2.78 -1.44
C LEU A 52 9.71 -3.17 -2.91
N ILE A 53 10.74 -2.61 -3.55
CA ILE A 53 11.09 -2.87 -4.95
C ILE A 53 11.55 -4.32 -5.14
N LYS A 54 12.41 -4.84 -4.27
CA LYS A 54 12.90 -6.24 -4.36
C LYS A 54 11.76 -7.25 -4.24
N THR A 55 10.91 -7.06 -3.23
CA THR A 55 9.81 -8.00 -2.96
C THR A 55 8.76 -7.96 -4.06
N HIS A 56 8.32 -6.76 -4.48
CA HIS A 56 7.12 -6.64 -5.30
C HIS A 56 7.39 -6.38 -6.79
N ILE A 57 8.46 -5.66 -7.13
CA ILE A 57 8.76 -5.28 -8.53
C ILE A 57 9.69 -6.30 -9.18
N ILE A 58 10.82 -6.60 -8.54
CA ILE A 58 11.77 -7.62 -8.98
C ILE A 58 11.13 -9.00 -8.81
N GLY A 59 10.46 -9.22 -7.67
CA GLY A 59 9.80 -10.48 -7.37
C GLY A 59 10.79 -11.54 -6.91
N THR A 60 11.61 -11.24 -5.88
CA THR A 60 12.45 -12.25 -5.23
C THR A 60 11.64 -13.46 -4.75
N ASP A 61 10.38 -13.21 -4.40
CA ASP A 61 9.33 -14.22 -4.26
C ASP A 61 8.30 -13.99 -5.37
N CYS A 62 8.14 -14.97 -6.26
CA CYS A 62 7.20 -14.88 -7.37
C CYS A 62 5.75 -14.68 -6.93
N SER A 63 5.38 -15.14 -5.73
CA SER A 63 4.01 -14.98 -5.20
C SER A 63 3.70 -13.55 -4.77
N MET A 64 4.73 -12.74 -4.50
CA MET A 64 4.60 -11.35 -4.05
C MET A 64 4.86 -10.33 -5.18
N ARG A 65 5.14 -10.82 -6.38
CA ARG A 65 5.44 -9.98 -7.54
C ARG A 65 4.15 -9.36 -8.09
N ILE A 66 4.04 -8.04 -8.03
CA ILE A 66 2.86 -7.34 -8.54
C ILE A 66 2.82 -7.37 -10.07
N ASN A 67 1.59 -7.43 -10.60
CA ASN A 67 1.33 -7.33 -12.02
C ASN A 67 1.15 -5.86 -12.43
N ILE A 68 2.14 -5.34 -13.14
CA ILE A 68 2.17 -3.98 -13.68
C ILE A 68 2.73 -4.01 -15.09
N SER A 69 2.46 -2.96 -15.85
CA SER A 69 2.96 -2.76 -17.21
C SER A 69 4.48 -2.93 -17.30
N TYR A 70 4.92 -3.51 -18.42
CA TYR A 70 6.34 -3.77 -18.66
C TYR A 70 7.15 -2.46 -18.67
N GLN A 71 6.62 -1.42 -19.30
CA GLN A 71 7.28 -0.12 -19.40
C GLN A 71 7.53 0.50 -18.01
N LEU A 72 6.51 0.45 -17.14
CA LEU A 72 6.64 0.99 -15.78
C LEU A 72 7.62 0.17 -14.94
N ARG A 73 7.56 -1.16 -15.06
CA ARG A 73 8.52 -2.05 -14.39
C ARG A 73 9.96 -1.72 -14.79
N GLU A 74 10.24 -1.62 -16.09
CA GLU A 74 11.59 -1.31 -16.57
C GLU A 74 12.05 0.07 -16.10
N ALA A 75 11.19 1.09 -16.14
CA ALA A 75 11.52 2.43 -15.65
C ALA A 75 11.92 2.42 -14.16
N VAL A 76 11.16 1.71 -13.31
CA VAL A 76 11.50 1.54 -11.89
C VAL A 76 12.84 0.81 -11.72
N LEU A 77 13.09 -0.23 -12.53
CA LEU A 77 14.33 -1.01 -12.44
C LEU A 77 15.57 -0.26 -12.90
N MET A 78 15.45 0.66 -13.86
CA MET A 78 16.55 1.54 -14.27
C MET A 78 16.90 2.49 -13.12
N GLU A 79 15.90 3.21 -12.61
CA GLU A 79 16.10 4.18 -11.53
C GLU A 79 16.60 3.49 -10.24
N TYR A 80 16.10 2.29 -9.93
CA TYR A 80 16.56 1.51 -8.79
C TYR A 80 18.06 1.15 -8.88
N ARG A 81 18.58 0.83 -10.08
CA ARG A 81 20.02 0.55 -10.26
C ARG A 81 20.84 1.79 -9.98
N ASP A 82 20.45 2.93 -10.55
CA ASP A 82 21.14 4.21 -10.35
C ASP A 82 21.16 4.61 -8.88
N VAL A 83 20.06 4.41 -8.16
CA VAL A 83 19.98 4.66 -6.71
C VAL A 83 20.84 3.68 -5.91
N THR A 84 20.95 2.42 -6.32
CA THR A 84 21.79 1.42 -5.65
C THR A 84 23.28 1.76 -5.79
N GLU A 85 23.69 2.33 -6.92
CA GLU A 85 25.07 2.76 -7.18
C GLU A 85 25.41 4.07 -6.47
N ASN A 86 24.47 5.02 -6.41
CA ASN A 86 24.71 6.36 -5.85
C ASN A 86 24.29 6.52 -4.38
N GLY A 87 23.56 5.54 -3.81
CA GLY A 87 23.17 5.49 -2.41
C GLY A 87 22.11 6.49 -1.97
N LYS A 88 21.38 7.13 -2.90
CA LYS A 88 20.36 8.15 -2.60
C LYS A 88 19.12 7.97 -3.45
N ALA A 89 17.95 7.82 -2.82
CA ALA A 89 16.69 7.77 -3.54
C ALA A 89 16.41 9.10 -4.25
N THR A 90 16.02 9.02 -5.52
CA THR A 90 15.71 10.18 -6.35
C THR A 90 14.22 10.48 -6.29
N THR A 91 13.84 11.75 -6.48
CA THR A 91 12.42 12.14 -6.66
C THR A 91 11.75 11.38 -7.80
N GLN A 92 12.53 10.99 -8.82
CA GLN A 92 12.06 10.18 -9.94
C GLN A 92 11.61 8.79 -9.48
N LEU A 93 12.37 8.12 -8.61
CA LEU A 93 11.98 6.81 -8.07
C LEU A 93 10.66 6.88 -7.30
N TYR A 94 10.46 7.93 -6.50
CA TYR A 94 9.19 8.14 -5.79
C TYR A 94 8.03 8.37 -6.74
N THR A 95 8.25 9.12 -7.82
CA THR A 95 7.22 9.38 -8.82
C THR A 95 6.80 8.08 -9.49
N LEU A 96 7.77 7.26 -9.91
CA LEU A 96 7.51 5.96 -10.54
C LEU A 96 6.79 4.99 -9.59
N LEU A 97 7.16 4.95 -8.30
CA LEU A 97 6.44 4.14 -7.31
C LEU A 97 5.02 4.66 -7.04
N GLY A 98 4.81 5.98 -7.16
CA GLY A 98 3.48 6.59 -7.19
C GLY A 98 2.65 6.10 -8.38
N ASP A 99 3.24 6.07 -9.57
CA ASP A 99 2.59 5.56 -10.78
C ASP A 99 2.22 4.08 -10.65
N VAL A 100 3.11 3.27 -10.04
CA VAL A 100 2.83 1.87 -9.71
C VAL A 100 1.61 1.77 -8.78
N ALA A 101 1.57 2.59 -7.73
CA ALA A 101 0.45 2.61 -6.80
C ALA A 101 -0.87 3.00 -7.48
N ASP A 102 -0.83 3.93 -8.44
CA ASP A 102 -2.01 4.33 -9.21
C ASP A 102 -2.47 3.24 -10.19
N GLU A 103 -1.56 2.49 -10.81
CA GLU A 103 -1.91 1.32 -11.65
C GLU A 103 -2.61 0.24 -10.80
N LEU A 104 -2.08 -0.06 -9.61
CA LEU A 104 -2.67 -1.06 -8.70
C LEU A 104 -3.98 -0.60 -8.05
N LYS A 105 -4.20 0.72 -7.92
CA LYS A 105 -5.38 1.29 -7.25
C LYS A 105 -6.68 0.84 -7.91
N MET A 106 -6.69 0.70 -9.23
CA MET A 106 -7.86 0.22 -9.96
C MET A 106 -8.17 -1.24 -9.61
N THR A 107 -7.17 -2.12 -9.63
CA THR A 107 -7.28 -3.52 -9.23
C THR A 107 -7.77 -3.65 -7.78
N LEU A 108 -7.15 -2.93 -6.86
CA LEU A 108 -7.55 -2.95 -5.45
C LEU A 108 -8.95 -2.40 -5.22
N ARG A 109 -9.38 -1.38 -5.99
CA ARG A 109 -10.71 -0.80 -5.84
C ARG A 109 -11.81 -1.86 -6.04
N GLU A 110 -11.67 -2.73 -7.03
CA GLU A 110 -12.64 -3.80 -7.29
C GLU A 110 -12.73 -4.77 -6.10
N HIS A 111 -11.58 -5.19 -5.57
CA HIS A 111 -11.53 -6.06 -4.40
C HIS A 111 -12.04 -5.38 -3.12
N ILE A 112 -11.70 -4.10 -2.92
CA ILE A 112 -12.15 -3.30 -1.78
C ILE A 112 -13.67 -3.09 -1.80
N VAL A 113 -14.29 -2.91 -2.97
CA VAL A 113 -15.75 -2.81 -3.08
C VAL A 113 -16.41 -4.11 -2.62
N VAL A 114 -15.87 -5.27 -3.01
CA VAL A 114 -16.35 -6.57 -2.50
C VAL A 114 -16.21 -6.66 -0.98
N VAL A 115 -15.13 -6.14 -0.41
CA VAL A 115 -14.91 -6.09 1.04
C VAL A 115 -15.99 -5.25 1.73
N PHE A 116 -16.27 -4.04 1.24
CA PHE A 116 -17.27 -3.16 1.82
C PHE A 116 -18.71 -3.68 1.71
N ASN A 117 -18.97 -4.62 0.80
CA ASN A 117 -20.26 -5.29 0.68
C ASN A 117 -20.43 -6.50 1.61
N GLN A 118 -19.40 -6.90 2.37
CA GLN A 118 -19.54 -7.97 3.36
C GLN A 118 -20.35 -7.49 4.57
N GLU A 119 -21.33 -8.30 5.00
CA GLU A 119 -22.24 -7.99 6.12
C GLU A 119 -21.48 -7.53 7.39
N ARG A 120 -20.39 -8.23 7.75
CA ARG A 120 -19.55 -7.86 8.90
C ARG A 120 -18.93 -6.46 8.80
N VAL A 121 -18.53 -6.04 7.60
CA VAL A 121 -17.93 -4.72 7.35
C VAL A 121 -19.01 -3.65 7.39
N VAL A 122 -20.17 -3.91 6.78
CA VAL A 122 -21.34 -3.01 6.82
C VAL A 122 -21.77 -2.78 8.27
N VAL A 123 -21.91 -3.84 9.06
CA VAL A 123 -22.27 -3.75 10.48
C VAL A 123 -21.23 -2.94 11.26
N HIS A 124 -19.94 -3.14 11.00
CA HIS A 124 -18.88 -2.34 11.62
C HIS A 124 -19.01 -0.85 11.27
N CYS A 125 -19.14 -0.51 9.98
CA CYS A 125 -19.31 0.87 9.52
C CYS A 125 -20.57 1.53 10.12
N GLN A 126 -21.68 0.78 10.24
CA GLN A 126 -22.90 1.23 10.90
C GLN A 126 -22.68 1.51 12.39
N ARG A 127 -21.94 0.65 13.10
CA ARG A 127 -21.60 0.86 14.53
C ARG A 127 -20.73 2.10 14.71
N VAL A 128 -19.69 2.29 13.90
CA VAL A 128 -18.84 3.49 13.93
C VAL A 128 -19.67 4.74 13.65
N THR A 129 -20.56 4.70 12.66
CA THR A 129 -21.46 5.81 12.34
C THR A 129 -22.42 6.13 13.49
N ALA A 130 -22.98 5.10 14.14
CA ALA A 130 -23.85 5.28 15.30
C ALA A 130 -23.08 5.92 16.46
N LEU A 131 -21.86 5.46 16.75
CA LEU A 131 -20.98 6.01 17.80
C LEU A 131 -20.60 7.47 17.51
N LEU A 132 -20.33 7.82 16.24
CA LEU A 132 -20.06 9.21 15.82
C LEU A 132 -21.27 10.11 16.09
N ARG A 133 -22.48 9.65 15.74
CA ARG A 133 -23.73 10.42 15.92
C ARG A 133 -24.06 10.71 17.38
N VAL A 134 -23.64 9.85 18.30
CA VAL A 134 -23.84 10.05 19.75
C VAL A 134 -22.64 10.69 20.45
N GLY A 135 -21.63 11.14 19.70
CA GLY A 135 -20.45 11.84 20.23
C GLY A 135 -19.49 10.95 21.02
N LEU A 136 -19.53 9.63 20.83
CA LEU A 136 -18.71 8.66 21.59
C LEU A 136 -17.44 8.22 20.85
N VAL A 137 -17.21 8.70 19.62
CA VAL A 137 -15.92 8.54 18.96
C VAL A 137 -15.04 9.74 19.28
N ILE A 138 -14.15 9.56 20.26
CA ILE A 138 -13.06 10.49 20.51
C ILE A 138 -11.99 10.19 19.45
N GLY A 139 -12.04 10.91 18.33
CA GLY A 139 -10.92 10.95 17.42
C GLY A 139 -9.74 11.60 18.13
N ARG A 140 -8.58 10.94 18.16
CA ARG A 140 -7.32 11.64 18.43
C ARG A 140 -7.14 12.66 17.31
N ASP A 141 -7.36 13.92 17.66
CA ASP A 141 -7.00 15.17 16.99
C ASP A 141 -7.26 15.26 15.48
N VAL A 142 -8.27 16.06 15.13
CA VAL A 142 -8.37 16.76 13.83
C VAL A 142 -7.32 17.85 13.78
#